data_AF-A0A091BQR4-F1
#
_entry.id   AF-A0A091BQR4-F1
#
_cell.length_a   1.000
_cell.length_b   1.000
_cell.length_c   1.000
_cell.angle_alpha   90.00
_cell.angle_beta   90.00
_cell.angle_gamma   90.00
#
_symmetry.space_group_name_H-M   'P 1'
#
loop_
_entity.id
_entity.type
_entity.pdbx_description
1 polymer ?
#
loop_
_entity_poly.entity_id
_entity_poly.type
_entity_poly.pdbx_seq_one_letter_code
_entity_poly.pdbx_strand_id
1 'polypeptide(L)'
;MGTVDQYALLARQAYNLGDPGAWFGAFRGGYQGFNVRLYAVEKHYAELHAWQLRCRWHLEPEYHLATIFFGLDSALECFVFAMNALGYAARPAEFVDITSDKALRSITPRLVLGSGPQSAPHPAFSSHFSRVTALWQQRRHLVDEVQRQHDVSKHRSSIYRGGQRRMDPPPGFHARLGLTDDHPRRFDFAPMAAIILDPDPKRPGASPRPRVKYEDLQTLEGLCVEFAELIEDSCQALLDDVRQLMPLTHAGFLEGFVVVGQAAITLFADEDCQQPIEGIQGVRIDHGHAGYAAETGRVTPACASIAYRVGDRLPLGGEHDKTRKVGPAWFRDPDTGAIERAWWSSSLVYVSPPLVPEAIKG
;
A
#
# COMPACT_ATOMS: atom_id res chain seq x y z
N MET A 1 -1.52 -2.41 11.45
CA MET A 1 -0.54 -2.57 10.34
C MET A 1 -1.26 -3.13 9.10
N GLY A 2 -2.37 -2.46 8.76
CA GLY A 2 -3.55 -3.12 8.21
C GLY A 2 -3.81 -2.76 6.76
N THR A 3 -4.24 -3.79 6.02
CA THR A 3 -5.01 -3.79 4.76
C THR A 3 -4.47 -3.00 3.55
N VAL A 4 -4.12 -1.72 3.65
CA VAL A 4 -3.74 -0.89 2.48
C VAL A 4 -2.35 -1.24 1.94
N ASP A 5 -1.31 -1.38 2.77
CA ASP A 5 0.03 -1.80 2.31
C ASP A 5 0.03 -3.22 1.73
N GLN A 6 -0.76 -4.13 2.33
CA GLN A 6 -0.97 -5.48 1.78
C GLN A 6 -1.68 -5.42 0.43
N TYR A 7 -2.70 -4.58 0.29
CA TYR A 7 -3.40 -4.38 -0.98
C TYR A 7 -2.47 -3.81 -2.04
N ALA A 8 -1.67 -2.80 -1.72
CA ALA A 8 -0.67 -2.24 -2.62
C ALA A 8 0.40 -3.27 -3.03
N LEU A 9 0.82 -4.14 -2.10
CA LEU A 9 1.75 -5.24 -2.37
C LEU A 9 1.18 -6.27 -3.37
N LEU A 10 -0.13 -6.51 -3.33
CA LEU A 10 -0.82 -7.32 -4.32
C LEU A 10 -0.98 -6.55 -5.64
N ALA A 11 -1.32 -5.27 -5.59
CA ALA A 11 -1.51 -4.46 -6.79
C ALA A 11 -0.23 -4.28 -7.63
N ARG A 12 0.96 -4.22 -6.99
CA ARG A 12 2.26 -4.11 -7.69
C ARG A 12 2.69 -5.38 -8.44
N GLN A 13 1.96 -6.49 -8.29
CA GLN A 13 2.27 -7.69 -9.03
C GLN A 13 2.10 -7.42 -10.53
N ALA A 14 2.97 -8.00 -11.37
CA ALA A 14 3.00 -7.71 -12.80
C ALA A 14 1.64 -7.88 -13.48
N TYR A 15 0.84 -8.84 -13.01
CA TYR A 15 -0.47 -9.20 -13.55
C TYR A 15 -1.64 -8.33 -13.09
N ASN A 16 -1.40 -7.43 -12.14
CA ASN A 16 -2.35 -6.39 -11.74
C ASN A 16 -1.95 -5.09 -12.44
N LEU A 17 -1.17 -4.23 -11.79
CA LEU A 17 -0.70 -2.97 -12.37
C LEU A 17 0.79 -2.98 -12.68
N GLY A 18 1.54 -3.96 -12.17
CA GLY A 18 2.99 -3.93 -12.16
C GLY A 18 3.54 -2.75 -11.34
N ASP A 19 4.81 -2.45 -11.53
CA ASP A 19 5.46 -1.25 -10.95
C ASP A 19 6.03 -0.31 -12.03
N PRO A 20 5.31 -0.03 -13.14
CA PRO A 20 5.77 0.94 -14.13
C PRO A 20 5.86 2.33 -13.46
N GLY A 21 7.06 2.91 -13.46
CA GLY A 21 7.31 4.22 -12.83
C GLY A 21 7.65 4.18 -11.33
N ALA A 22 7.95 3.00 -10.75
CA ALA A 22 8.39 2.85 -9.35
C ALA A 22 7.39 3.42 -8.31
N TRP A 23 6.09 3.42 -8.67
CA TRP A 23 5.03 3.98 -7.84
C TRP A 23 4.95 3.31 -6.47
N PHE A 24 5.25 2.01 -6.40
CA PHE A 24 5.19 1.29 -5.15
C PHE A 24 6.25 1.77 -4.15
N GLY A 25 7.43 2.17 -4.65
CA GLY A 25 8.47 2.80 -3.84
C GLY A 25 8.01 4.13 -3.25
N ALA A 26 7.39 4.99 -4.07
CA ALA A 26 6.82 6.26 -3.61
C ALA A 26 5.68 6.05 -2.60
N PHE A 27 4.75 5.13 -2.89
CA PHE A 27 3.69 4.74 -1.96
C PHE A 27 4.27 4.31 -0.61
N ARG A 28 5.24 3.40 -0.60
CA ARG A 28 5.86 2.92 0.64
C ARG A 28 6.63 4.01 1.38
N GLY A 29 7.30 4.91 0.66
CA GLY A 29 7.94 6.08 1.27
C GLY A 29 6.93 6.94 2.03
N GLY A 30 5.79 7.27 1.40
CA GLY A 30 4.70 7.99 2.05
C GLY A 30 4.10 7.22 3.23
N TYR A 31 3.76 5.95 3.03
CA TYR A 31 3.11 5.13 4.06
C TYR A 31 4.00 4.85 5.28
N GLN A 32 5.30 4.61 5.08
CA GLN A 32 6.24 4.47 6.17
C GLN A 32 6.48 5.81 6.87
N GLY A 33 6.64 6.90 6.12
CA GLY A 33 6.71 8.25 6.67
C GLY A 33 5.53 8.56 7.58
N PHE A 34 4.32 8.27 7.12
CA PHE A 34 3.09 8.39 7.88
C PHE A 34 3.14 7.62 9.21
N ASN A 35 3.47 6.32 9.18
CA ASN A 35 3.55 5.51 10.40
C ASN A 35 4.60 6.03 11.40
N VAL A 36 5.77 6.46 10.91
CA VAL A 36 6.83 7.01 11.77
C VAL A 36 6.38 8.30 12.46
N ARG A 37 5.59 9.14 11.78
CA ARG A 37 5.04 10.37 12.37
C ARG A 37 3.98 10.08 13.43
N LEU A 38 3.10 9.11 13.20
CA LEU A 38 2.15 8.66 14.23
C LEU A 38 2.87 8.12 15.47
N TYR A 39 3.92 7.31 15.28
CA TYR A 39 4.73 6.81 16.37
C TYR A 39 5.41 7.95 17.16
N ALA A 40 5.89 9.00 16.47
CA ALA A 40 6.45 10.17 17.13
C ALA A 40 5.40 10.90 17.97
N VAL A 41 4.17 11.06 17.46
CA VAL A 41 3.05 11.62 18.23
C VAL A 41 2.78 10.80 19.48
N GLU A 42 2.60 9.49 19.33
CA GLU A 42 2.32 8.57 20.44
C GLU A 42 3.41 8.65 21.52
N LYS A 43 4.69 8.56 21.12
CA LYS A 43 5.82 8.59 22.02
C LYS A 43 5.91 9.91 22.79
N HIS A 44 5.86 11.04 22.08
CA HIS A 44 6.00 12.35 22.72
C HIS A 44 4.77 12.70 23.56
N TYR A 45 3.58 12.25 23.17
CA TYR A 45 2.38 12.33 23.99
C TYR A 45 2.55 11.54 25.28
N ALA A 46 2.99 10.28 25.21
CA ALA A 46 3.25 9.48 26.41
C ALA A 46 4.33 10.09 27.32
N GLU A 47 5.43 10.58 26.75
CA GLU A 47 6.52 11.21 27.49
C GLU A 47 6.10 12.49 28.20
N LEU A 48 5.21 13.28 27.60
CA LEU A 48 4.65 14.50 28.21
C LEU A 48 3.78 14.21 29.44
N HIS A 49 3.06 13.08 29.41
CA HIS A 49 2.15 12.62 30.46
C HIS A 49 2.78 11.65 31.47
N ALA A 50 4.05 11.28 31.29
CA ALA A 50 4.74 10.35 32.18
C ALA A 50 5.24 10.98 33.49
N TRP A 51 5.22 10.22 34.57
CA TRP A 51 5.99 10.53 35.78
C TRP A 51 7.47 10.20 35.56
N GLN A 52 8.36 11.15 35.83
CA GLN A 52 9.80 11.00 35.60
C GLN A 52 10.58 11.14 36.90
N LEU A 53 11.60 10.30 37.13
CA LEU A 53 12.51 10.42 38.28
C LEU A 53 13.53 11.59 38.15
N ARG A 54 13.13 12.68 37.50
CA ARG A 54 13.91 13.92 37.34
C ARG A 54 12.98 15.12 37.24
N CYS A 55 13.45 16.28 37.68
CA CYS A 55 12.74 17.53 37.46
C CYS A 55 12.64 17.79 35.95
N ARG A 56 11.46 18.17 35.46
CA ARG A 56 11.31 18.57 34.07
C ARG A 56 11.93 19.95 33.85
N TRP A 57 12.66 20.10 32.75
CA TRP A 57 13.14 21.42 32.36
C TRP A 57 11.96 22.25 31.82
N HIS A 58 11.95 23.56 32.07
CA HIS A 58 10.81 24.40 31.68
C HIS A 58 10.55 24.44 30.17
N LEU A 59 11.55 24.13 29.33
CA LEU A 59 11.44 24.04 27.87
C LEU A 59 11.03 22.66 27.35
N GLU A 60 11.10 21.63 28.20
CA GLU A 60 10.81 20.25 27.79
C GLU A 60 9.35 20.08 27.31
N PRO A 61 8.32 20.65 27.97
CA PRO A 61 6.97 20.64 27.44
C PRO A 61 6.85 21.21 26.02
N GLU A 62 7.50 22.35 25.76
CA GLU A 62 7.45 23.00 24.44
C GLU A 62 8.09 22.15 23.36
N TYR A 63 9.17 21.43 23.70
CA TYR A 63 9.80 20.47 22.81
C TYR A 63 8.86 19.30 22.44
N HIS A 64 8.21 18.68 23.43
CA HIS A 64 7.26 17.58 23.15
C HIS A 64 6.07 18.07 22.34
N LEU A 65 5.49 19.20 22.70
CA LEU A 65 4.36 19.79 21.98
C LEU A 65 4.74 20.13 20.54
N ALA A 66 5.90 20.74 20.30
CA ALA A 66 6.37 21.03 18.95
C ALA A 66 6.52 19.75 18.11
N THR A 67 7.07 18.70 18.70
CA THR A 67 7.24 17.41 18.03
C THR A 67 5.91 16.73 17.73
N ILE A 68 4.95 16.79 18.67
CA ILE A 68 3.60 16.27 18.47
C ILE A 68 2.95 16.98 17.28
N PHE A 69 2.91 18.31 17.25
CA PHE A 69 2.25 19.05 16.16
C PHE A 69 2.95 18.88 14.80
N PHE A 70 4.28 18.80 14.78
CA PHE A 70 5.01 18.41 13.58
C PHE A 70 4.62 17.00 13.11
N GLY A 71 4.52 16.04 14.04
CA GLY A 71 4.10 14.68 13.75
C GLY A 71 2.67 14.61 13.19
N LEU A 72 1.73 15.32 13.79
CA LEU A 72 0.33 15.37 13.35
C LEU A 72 0.21 15.90 11.91
N ASP A 73 0.81 17.05 11.60
CA ASP A 73 0.71 17.64 10.25
C ASP A 73 1.49 16.83 9.21
N SER A 74 2.73 16.44 9.53
CA SER A 74 3.55 15.63 8.62
C SER A 74 2.93 14.26 8.33
N ALA A 75 2.18 13.68 9.29
CA ALA A 75 1.40 12.47 9.03
C ALA A 75 0.33 12.70 7.96
N LEU A 76 -0.41 13.82 8.00
CA LEU A 76 -1.42 14.15 6.99
C LEU A 76 -0.78 14.32 5.60
N GLU A 77 0.37 14.99 5.51
CA GLU A 77 1.12 15.13 4.26
C GLU A 77 1.56 13.77 3.69
N CYS A 78 2.18 12.94 4.52
CA CYS A 78 2.63 11.60 4.12
C CYS A 78 1.46 10.69 3.70
N PHE A 79 0.30 10.82 4.35
CA PHE A 79 -0.91 10.10 3.99
C PHE A 79 -1.36 10.48 2.57
N VAL A 80 -1.48 11.78 2.27
CA VAL A 80 -1.88 12.25 0.92
C VAL A 80 -0.82 11.90 -0.13
N PHE A 81 0.46 11.88 0.25
CA PHE A 81 1.53 11.39 -0.62
C PHE A 81 1.32 9.93 -1.03
N ALA A 82 1.04 9.05 -0.06
CA ALA A 82 0.76 7.64 -0.31
C ALA A 82 -0.50 7.48 -1.18
N MET A 83 -1.55 8.25 -0.93
CA MET A 83 -2.76 8.27 -1.76
C MET A 83 -2.47 8.68 -3.20
N ASN A 84 -1.68 9.75 -3.41
CA ASN A 84 -1.33 10.20 -4.75
C ASN A 84 -0.55 9.13 -5.52
N ALA A 85 0.36 8.42 -4.86
CA ALA A 85 1.11 7.33 -5.49
C ALA A 85 0.20 6.18 -5.94
N LEU A 86 -0.79 5.81 -5.13
CA LEU A 86 -1.81 4.81 -5.50
C LEU A 86 -2.68 5.30 -6.68
N GLY A 87 -3.11 6.56 -6.62
CA GLY A 87 -3.85 7.20 -7.71
C GLY A 87 -3.08 7.23 -9.02
N TYR A 88 -1.81 7.64 -8.96
CA TYR A 88 -0.90 7.70 -10.10
C TYR A 88 -0.65 6.34 -10.72
N ALA A 89 -0.54 5.28 -9.91
CA ALA A 89 -0.39 3.91 -10.41
C ALA A 89 -1.56 3.48 -11.31
N ALA A 90 -2.79 3.85 -10.96
CA ALA A 90 -3.99 3.46 -11.69
C ALA A 90 -4.34 4.45 -12.84
N ARG A 91 -4.10 5.75 -12.61
CA ARG A 91 -4.51 6.86 -13.48
C ARG A 91 -3.41 7.94 -13.55
N PRO A 92 -2.25 7.66 -14.17
CA PRO A 92 -1.09 8.56 -14.13
C PRO A 92 -1.35 9.94 -14.76
N ALA A 93 -2.30 10.04 -15.71
CA ALA A 93 -2.67 11.29 -16.34
C ALA A 93 -3.52 12.22 -15.44
N GLU A 94 -4.13 11.68 -14.38
CA GLU A 94 -5.05 12.42 -13.51
C GLU A 94 -4.42 12.86 -12.19
N PHE A 95 -3.35 12.18 -11.76
CA PHE A 95 -2.67 12.43 -10.49
C PHE A 95 -1.34 13.15 -10.69
N VAL A 96 -0.82 13.72 -9.59
CA VAL A 96 0.45 14.43 -9.62
C VAL A 96 1.57 13.44 -9.93
N ASP A 97 2.44 13.82 -10.86
CA ASP A 97 3.59 13.02 -11.26
C ASP A 97 4.55 12.77 -10.09
N ILE A 98 4.72 11.49 -9.74
CA ILE A 98 5.58 11.05 -8.64
C ILE A 98 7.05 10.87 -9.03
N THR A 99 7.37 10.99 -10.32
CA THR A 99 8.75 10.86 -10.85
C THR A 99 9.51 12.19 -10.87
N SER A 100 8.84 13.28 -10.52
CA SER A 100 9.38 14.64 -10.58
C SER A 100 9.43 15.28 -9.19
N ASP A 101 10.63 15.53 -8.67
CA ASP A 101 10.85 16.22 -7.37
C ASP A 101 10.07 17.54 -7.26
N LYS A 102 9.93 18.27 -8.37
CA LYS A 102 9.17 19.52 -8.42
C LYS A 102 7.68 19.27 -8.21
N ALA A 103 7.13 18.23 -8.83
CA ALA A 103 5.73 17.86 -8.71
C ALA A 103 5.40 17.30 -7.31
N LEU A 104 6.32 16.55 -6.70
CA LEU A 104 6.14 16.02 -5.35
C LEU A 104 5.81 17.10 -4.31
N ARG A 105 6.42 18.30 -4.44
CA ARG A 105 6.18 19.43 -3.54
C ARG A 105 4.76 20.00 -3.61
N SER A 106 4.00 19.67 -4.65
CA SER A 106 2.62 20.10 -4.82
C SER A 106 1.61 19.16 -4.14
N ILE A 107 2.06 17.98 -3.71
CA ILE A 107 1.22 17.00 -3.03
C ILE A 107 1.03 17.44 -1.58
N THR A 108 -0.17 17.92 -1.26
CA THR A 108 -0.48 18.49 0.05
C THR A 108 -1.91 18.12 0.48
N PRO A 109 -2.27 18.24 1.77
CA PRO A 109 -3.64 18.10 2.25
C PRO A 109 -4.69 18.92 1.50
N ARG A 110 -4.28 20.01 0.84
CA ARG A 110 -5.16 20.86 0.01
C ARG A 110 -5.65 20.16 -1.25
N LEU A 111 -5.03 19.08 -1.71
CA LEU A 111 -5.59 18.25 -2.80
C LEU A 111 -6.87 17.54 -2.39
N VAL A 112 -6.98 17.13 -1.12
CA VAL A 112 -8.15 16.46 -0.56
C VAL A 112 -9.17 17.48 -0.05
N LEU A 113 -8.71 18.55 0.59
CA LEU A 113 -9.59 19.54 1.19
C LEU A 113 -10.02 20.64 0.22
N GLY A 114 -9.16 21.06 -0.71
CA GLY A 114 -9.28 22.35 -1.38
C GLY A 114 -8.65 23.50 -0.56
N SER A 115 -8.32 24.59 -1.26
CA SER A 115 -7.59 25.75 -0.70
C SER A 115 -8.34 26.53 0.38
N GLY A 116 -9.66 26.37 0.48
CA GLY A 116 -10.49 27.04 1.48
C GLY A 116 -11.87 26.37 1.60
N PRO A 117 -12.74 26.86 2.50
CA PRO A 117 -14.04 26.24 2.77
C PRO A 117 -14.96 26.15 1.56
N GLN A 118 -14.84 27.09 0.62
CA GLN A 118 -15.61 27.15 -0.62
C GLN A 118 -14.85 26.57 -1.83
N SER A 119 -13.59 26.19 -1.65
CA SER A 119 -12.78 25.64 -2.73
C SER A 119 -13.03 24.15 -2.88
N ALA A 120 -13.28 23.70 -4.10
CA ALA A 120 -13.39 22.29 -4.40
C ALA A 120 -12.05 21.57 -4.20
N PRO A 121 -12.06 20.29 -3.78
CA PRO A 121 -10.91 19.40 -3.84
C PRO A 121 -10.38 19.24 -5.26
N HIS A 122 -9.19 18.66 -5.38
CA HIS A 122 -8.66 18.27 -6.67
C HIS A 122 -9.59 17.24 -7.34
N PRO A 123 -9.93 17.38 -8.64
CA PRO A 123 -10.91 16.51 -9.30
C PRO A 123 -10.61 15.02 -9.14
N ALA A 124 -9.37 14.59 -9.40
CA ALA A 124 -8.98 13.19 -9.28
C ALA A 124 -9.18 12.63 -7.87
N PHE A 125 -8.94 13.42 -6.82
CA PHE A 125 -9.17 13.00 -5.44
C PHE A 125 -10.65 12.90 -5.13
N SER A 126 -11.46 13.87 -5.58
CA SER A 126 -12.91 13.81 -5.40
C SER A 126 -13.58 12.64 -6.14
N SER A 127 -13.04 12.25 -7.30
CA SER A 127 -13.58 11.16 -8.12
C SER A 127 -13.16 9.79 -7.62
N HIS A 128 -11.88 9.59 -7.29
CA HIS A 128 -11.33 8.27 -6.99
C HIS A 128 -11.11 8.01 -5.49
N PHE A 129 -10.99 9.06 -4.68
CA PHE A 129 -10.86 9.01 -3.22
C PHE A 129 -12.02 9.73 -2.54
N SER A 130 -13.24 9.46 -3.03
CA SER A 130 -14.45 10.19 -2.65
C SER A 130 -14.79 10.07 -1.16
N ARG A 131 -14.57 8.90 -0.54
CA ARG A 131 -14.88 8.67 0.88
C ARG A 131 -13.89 9.42 1.76
N VAL A 132 -12.60 9.34 1.44
CA VAL A 132 -11.56 10.10 2.15
C VAL A 132 -11.82 11.60 2.04
N THR A 133 -12.14 12.07 0.83
CA THR A 133 -12.44 13.48 0.55
C THR A 133 -13.62 13.97 1.39
N ALA A 134 -14.73 13.24 1.40
CA ALA A 134 -15.91 13.60 2.18
C ALA A 134 -15.62 13.64 3.69
N LEU A 135 -14.91 12.63 4.21
CA LEU A 135 -14.51 12.55 5.61
C LEU A 135 -13.65 13.75 6.03
N TRP A 136 -12.62 14.07 5.24
CA TRP A 136 -11.70 15.18 5.55
C TRP A 136 -12.42 16.52 5.45
N GLN A 137 -13.35 16.70 4.52
CA GLN A 137 -14.17 17.91 4.45
C GLN A 137 -15.07 18.06 5.69
N GLN A 138 -15.68 16.98 6.18
CA GLN A 138 -16.48 17.00 7.41
C GLN A 138 -15.63 17.35 8.64
N ARG A 139 -14.40 16.86 8.70
CA ARG A 139 -13.44 17.13 9.79
C ARG A 139 -12.41 18.20 9.43
N ARG A 140 -12.74 19.14 8.53
CA ARG A 140 -11.82 20.19 8.08
C ARG A 140 -11.22 20.99 9.24
N HIS A 141 -12.05 21.35 10.20
CA HIS A 141 -11.66 22.17 11.35
C HIS A 141 -10.48 21.55 12.11
N LEU A 142 -10.44 20.23 12.25
CA LEU A 142 -9.37 19.48 12.90
C LEU A 142 -8.07 19.55 12.11
N VAL A 143 -8.12 19.38 10.79
CA VAL A 143 -6.92 19.48 9.93
C VAL A 143 -6.38 20.91 9.92
N ASP A 144 -7.25 21.90 9.76
CA ASP A 144 -6.86 23.30 9.80
C ASP A 144 -6.30 23.68 11.18
N GLU A 145 -6.82 23.13 12.27
CA GLU A 145 -6.29 23.31 13.63
C GLU A 145 -4.90 22.71 13.80
N VAL A 146 -4.68 21.48 13.36
CA VAL A 146 -3.35 20.84 13.36
C VAL A 146 -2.34 21.69 12.59
N GLN A 147 -2.69 22.17 11.40
CA GLN A 147 -1.84 23.05 10.59
C GLN A 147 -1.63 24.43 11.22
N ARG A 148 -2.62 24.94 11.94
CA ARG A 148 -2.51 26.20 12.67
C ARG A 148 -1.49 26.08 13.80
N GLN A 149 -1.53 24.98 14.54
CA GLN A 149 -0.64 24.69 15.67
C GLN A 149 0.77 24.26 15.24
N HIS A 150 0.88 23.54 14.11
CA HIS A 150 2.17 23.24 13.49
C HIS A 150 2.83 24.52 13.00
N ASP A 151 4.10 24.72 13.35
CA ASP A 151 4.84 25.92 13.00
C ASP A 151 6.29 25.61 12.62
N VAL A 152 6.70 26.14 11.46
CA VAL A 152 8.08 26.18 10.95
C VAL A 152 8.67 27.60 10.99
N SER A 153 7.95 28.58 11.56
CA SER A 153 8.33 30.00 11.61
C SER A 153 9.20 30.37 12.82
N LYS A 154 9.96 31.46 12.65
CA LYS A 154 10.92 32.01 13.64
C LYS A 154 10.31 33.01 14.64
N HIS A 155 9.01 33.28 14.60
CA HIS A 155 8.36 34.39 15.35
C HIS A 155 7.53 33.94 16.55
N ARG A 156 7.85 32.78 17.12
CA ARG A 156 6.95 32.02 17.97
C ARG A 156 6.70 32.59 19.37
N SER A 157 5.49 32.33 19.87
CA SER A 157 5.15 32.28 21.30
C SER A 157 4.91 30.83 21.74
N SER A 158 4.65 30.56 23.03
CA SER A 158 4.39 29.20 23.51
C SER A 158 3.14 28.59 22.83
N ILE A 159 3.20 27.30 22.45
CA ILE A 159 2.08 26.55 21.81
C ILE A 159 0.84 26.52 22.70
N TYR A 160 1.07 26.55 24.01
CA TYR A 160 0.06 26.39 25.01
C TYR A 160 0.07 27.61 25.92
N ARG A 161 -1.08 27.90 26.51
CA ARG A 161 -1.25 29.04 27.44
C ARG A 161 -1.53 28.63 28.87
N GLY A 162 -1.66 27.33 29.11
CA GLY A 162 -1.88 26.78 30.43
C GLY A 162 -2.18 25.29 30.40
N GLY A 163 -2.58 24.78 31.55
CA GLY A 163 -2.98 23.40 31.74
C GLY A 163 -2.92 23.02 33.20
N GLN A 164 -3.31 21.80 33.49
CA GLN A 164 -3.21 21.21 34.82
C GLN A 164 -1.93 20.37 34.92
N ARG A 165 -1.53 20.11 36.17
CA ARG A 165 -0.51 19.11 36.47
C ARG A 165 -1.19 17.94 37.15
N ARG A 166 -0.84 16.71 36.76
CA ARG A 166 -1.26 15.53 37.51
C ARG A 166 -0.52 15.51 38.84
N MET A 167 -1.28 15.58 39.93
CA MET A 167 -0.76 15.64 41.28
C MET A 167 -0.82 14.29 42.01
N ASP A 168 -1.32 13.26 41.33
CA ASP A 168 -1.49 11.89 41.79
C ASP A 168 -0.32 11.00 41.29
N PRO A 169 0.81 10.95 42.02
CA PRO A 169 1.92 10.09 41.65
C PRO A 169 1.59 8.60 41.86
N PRO A 170 2.23 7.69 41.11
CA PRO A 170 2.15 6.26 41.40
C PRO A 170 2.60 5.97 42.84
N PRO A 171 2.05 4.92 43.48
CA PRO A 171 2.43 4.54 44.84
C PRO A 171 3.96 4.43 45.03
N GLY A 172 4.46 5.07 46.08
CA GLY A 172 5.88 5.07 46.47
C GLY A 172 6.82 5.87 45.55
N PHE A 173 6.31 6.64 44.58
CA PHE A 173 7.15 7.39 43.64
C PHE A 173 8.03 8.44 44.35
N HIS A 174 7.47 9.29 45.20
CA HIS A 174 8.24 10.28 45.95
C HIS A 174 9.19 9.63 46.97
N ALA A 175 8.75 8.57 47.65
CA ALA A 175 9.59 7.81 48.58
C ALA A 175 10.84 7.23 47.90
N ARG A 176 10.71 6.72 46.66
CA ARG A 176 11.85 6.26 45.85
C ARG A 176 12.84 7.37 45.51
N LEU A 177 12.40 8.63 45.51
CA LEU A 177 13.23 9.82 45.32
C LEU A 177 13.76 10.41 46.64
N GLY A 178 13.44 9.79 47.80
CA GLY A 178 13.79 10.32 49.11
C GLY A 178 13.00 11.57 49.50
N LEU A 179 11.86 11.83 48.85
CA LEU A 179 10.99 12.97 49.11
C LEU A 179 9.81 12.53 49.99
N THR A 180 9.47 13.33 51.00
CA THR A 180 8.22 13.20 51.75
C THR A 180 7.04 13.72 50.93
N ASP A 181 5.82 13.28 51.24
CA ASP A 181 4.63 13.68 50.46
C ASP A 181 4.40 15.19 50.47
N ASP A 182 4.78 15.91 51.52
CA ASP A 182 4.66 17.37 51.63
C ASP A 182 5.88 18.15 51.10
N HIS A 183 6.87 17.46 50.52
CA HIS A 183 8.09 18.12 50.06
C HIS A 183 7.78 19.10 48.91
N PRO A 184 8.21 20.38 48.99
CA PRO A 184 7.84 21.41 48.01
C PRO A 184 8.30 21.10 46.58
N ARG A 185 9.39 20.35 46.42
CA ARG A 185 9.88 19.89 45.10
C ARG A 185 8.98 18.86 44.40
N ARG A 186 7.93 18.33 45.03
CA ARG A 186 6.99 17.36 44.40
C ARG A 186 6.35 17.93 43.12
N PHE A 187 6.17 19.24 43.05
CA PHE A 187 5.60 19.92 41.88
C PHE A 187 6.53 19.96 40.66
N ASP A 188 7.83 19.64 40.83
CA ASP A 188 8.82 19.62 39.74
C ASP A 188 8.73 18.35 38.87
N PHE A 189 8.05 17.32 39.36
CA PHE A 189 7.96 15.99 38.75
C PHE A 189 6.58 15.68 38.15
N ALA A 190 5.63 16.61 38.28
CA ALA A 190 4.23 16.40 37.92
C ALA A 190 4.05 16.39 36.39
N PRO A 191 3.42 15.35 35.81
CA PRO A 191 3.08 15.32 34.40
C PRO A 191 2.10 16.42 34.02
N MET A 192 2.13 16.83 32.76
CA MET A 192 1.12 17.74 32.25
C MET A 192 -0.17 16.98 31.94
N ALA A 193 -1.31 17.64 32.16
CA ALA A 193 -2.63 17.15 31.78
C ALA A 193 -3.56 18.34 31.52
N ALA A 194 -4.64 18.13 30.77
CA ALA A 194 -5.55 19.18 30.33
C ALA A 194 -4.78 20.37 29.72
N ILE A 195 -3.87 20.08 28.79
CA ILE A 195 -2.98 21.10 28.20
C ILE A 195 -3.79 21.98 27.27
N ILE A 196 -3.87 23.27 27.58
CA ILE A 196 -4.71 24.23 26.87
C ILE A 196 -3.91 24.85 25.73
N LEU A 197 -4.34 24.57 24.50
CA LEU A 197 -3.69 25.08 23.31
C LEU A 197 -3.94 26.58 23.15
N ASP A 198 -2.94 27.32 22.65
CA ASP A 198 -3.14 28.72 22.31
C ASP A 198 -3.97 28.82 21.01
N PRO A 199 -5.06 29.60 20.99
CA PRO A 199 -5.84 29.83 19.77
C PRO A 199 -5.08 30.65 18.71
N ASP A 200 -3.92 31.23 19.02
CA ASP A 200 -3.10 31.98 18.07
C ASP A 200 -1.59 31.91 18.42
N PRO A 201 -0.94 30.73 18.32
CA PRO A 201 0.43 30.50 18.77
C PRO A 201 1.48 31.26 17.93
N LYS A 202 1.09 31.67 16.71
CA LYS A 202 1.89 32.41 15.73
C LYS A 202 1.80 33.93 15.93
N ARG A 203 0.96 34.40 16.85
CA ARG A 203 0.84 35.82 17.19
C ARG A 203 2.14 36.33 17.84
N PRO A 204 2.64 37.51 17.44
CA PRO A 204 3.77 38.14 18.13
C PRO A 204 3.48 38.34 19.62
N GLY A 205 4.44 38.04 20.49
CA GLY A 205 4.26 38.12 21.95
C GLY A 205 3.91 39.51 22.49
N ALA A 206 4.14 40.58 21.71
CA ALA A 206 3.76 41.95 22.05
C ALA A 206 2.28 42.28 21.81
N SER A 207 1.54 41.43 21.09
CA SER A 207 0.13 41.68 20.78
C SER A 207 -0.79 41.15 21.90
N PRO A 208 -1.89 41.86 22.24
CA PRO A 208 -2.86 41.37 23.22
C PRO A 208 -3.42 40.02 22.80
N ARG A 209 -3.47 39.06 23.73
CA ARG A 209 -4.07 37.74 23.44
C ARG A 209 -5.59 37.85 23.28
N PRO A 210 -6.21 37.06 22.37
CA PRO A 210 -7.66 37.00 22.26
C PRO A 210 -8.30 36.57 23.59
N ARG A 211 -9.35 37.29 24.01
CA ARG A 211 -10.18 36.90 25.15
C ARG A 211 -11.15 35.79 24.73
N VAL A 212 -10.66 34.56 24.75
CA VAL A 212 -11.45 33.34 24.56
C VAL A 212 -11.75 32.73 25.92
N LYS A 213 -13.01 32.34 26.17
CA LYS A 213 -13.39 31.71 27.44
C LYS A 213 -12.66 30.39 27.61
N TYR A 214 -12.47 29.97 28.87
CA TYR A 214 -11.77 28.73 29.19
C TYR A 214 -12.46 27.49 28.60
N GLU A 215 -13.79 27.47 28.65
CA GLU A 215 -14.65 26.39 28.14
C GLU A 215 -14.57 26.20 26.62
N ASP A 216 -14.18 27.24 25.87
CA ASP A 216 -14.10 27.21 24.42
C ASP A 216 -12.70 26.81 23.90
N LEU A 217 -11.78 26.46 24.81
CA LEU A 217 -10.41 26.14 24.45
C LEU A 217 -10.22 24.66 24.20
N GLN A 218 -9.61 24.34 23.06
CA GLN A 218 -9.21 22.99 22.75
C GLN A 218 -8.04 22.55 23.62
N THR A 219 -8.13 21.32 24.12
CA THR A 219 -7.04 20.66 24.82
C THR A 219 -6.21 19.82 23.86
N LEU A 220 -4.94 19.61 24.18
CA LEU A 220 -4.11 18.67 23.43
C LEU A 220 -4.74 17.27 23.41
N GLU A 221 -5.23 16.83 24.56
CA GLU A 221 -5.80 15.49 24.74
C GLU A 221 -7.05 15.30 23.86
N GLY A 222 -7.95 16.29 23.83
CA GLY A 222 -9.12 16.27 22.95
C GLY A 222 -8.72 16.21 21.48
N LEU A 223 -7.81 17.12 21.07
CA LEU A 223 -7.32 17.17 19.70
C LEU A 223 -6.67 15.84 19.26
N CYS A 224 -5.83 15.23 20.12
CA CYS A 224 -5.16 13.96 19.80
C CYS A 224 -6.14 12.79 19.67
N VAL A 225 -7.23 12.77 20.45
CA VAL A 225 -8.30 11.77 20.30
C VAL A 225 -9.02 11.96 18.97
N GLU A 226 -9.47 13.18 18.68
CA GLU A 226 -10.15 13.50 17.42
C GLU A 226 -9.27 13.18 16.20
N PHE A 227 -7.96 13.44 16.30
CA PHE A 227 -6.99 13.11 15.28
C PHE A 227 -6.81 11.61 15.09
N ALA A 228 -6.72 10.83 16.16
CA ALA A 228 -6.63 9.37 16.07
C ALA A 228 -7.86 8.79 15.35
N GLU A 229 -9.06 9.25 15.71
CA GLU A 229 -10.30 8.87 15.04
C GLU A 229 -10.28 9.27 13.56
N LEU A 230 -9.82 10.48 13.21
CA LEU A 230 -9.68 10.89 11.80
C LEU A 230 -8.77 9.95 11.04
N ILE A 231 -7.63 9.57 11.62
CA ILE A 231 -6.64 8.70 10.98
C ILE A 231 -7.18 7.29 10.75
N GLU A 232 -7.84 6.71 11.76
CA GLU A 232 -8.45 5.38 11.64
C GLU A 232 -9.52 5.36 10.54
N ASP A 233 -10.45 6.31 10.60
CA ASP A 233 -11.51 6.47 9.60
C ASP A 233 -10.93 6.71 8.19
N SER A 234 -9.85 7.50 8.08
CA SER A 234 -9.18 7.78 6.81
C SER A 234 -8.52 6.54 6.21
N CYS A 235 -7.86 5.72 7.03
CA CYS A 235 -7.25 4.48 6.56
C CYS A 235 -8.30 3.50 6.05
N GLN A 236 -9.43 3.40 6.73
CA GLN A 236 -10.54 2.54 6.29
C GLN A 236 -11.17 3.07 4.99
N ALA A 237 -11.47 4.37 4.92
CA ALA A 237 -11.99 5.01 3.71
C ALA A 237 -11.05 4.83 2.51
N LEU A 238 -9.73 4.99 2.74
CA LEU A 238 -8.73 4.80 1.70
C LEU A 238 -8.72 3.37 1.17
N LEU A 239 -8.80 2.36 2.04
CA LEU A 239 -8.86 0.97 1.61
C LEU A 239 -10.04 0.71 0.66
N ASP A 240 -11.22 1.23 1.01
CA ASP A 240 -12.43 1.02 0.24
C ASP A 240 -12.40 1.77 -1.10
N ASP A 241 -11.86 2.99 -1.12
CA ASP A 241 -11.64 3.75 -2.36
C ASP A 241 -10.60 3.07 -3.28
N VAL A 242 -9.48 2.61 -2.72
CA VAL A 242 -8.42 1.91 -3.48
C VAL A 242 -8.91 0.60 -4.07
N ARG A 243 -9.77 -0.13 -3.37
CA ARG A 243 -10.39 -1.36 -3.89
C ARG A 243 -11.24 -1.12 -5.12
N GLN A 244 -11.88 0.04 -5.21
CA GLN A 244 -12.67 0.43 -6.38
C GLN A 244 -11.78 0.91 -7.52
N LEU A 245 -10.72 1.65 -7.20
CA LEU A 245 -9.79 2.20 -8.19
C LEU A 245 -8.91 1.12 -8.85
N MET A 246 -8.48 0.11 -8.08
CA MET A 246 -7.44 -0.85 -8.47
C MET A 246 -7.94 -2.30 -8.29
N PRO A 247 -8.98 -2.75 -9.03
CA PRO A 247 -9.53 -4.09 -8.86
C PRO A 247 -8.47 -5.17 -9.13
N LEU A 248 -8.19 -6.00 -8.13
CA LEU A 248 -7.21 -7.08 -8.24
C LEU A 248 -7.79 -8.25 -9.04
N THR A 249 -7.08 -8.69 -10.07
CA THR A 249 -7.49 -9.78 -10.98
C THR A 249 -6.94 -11.13 -10.55
N HIS A 250 -6.48 -11.27 -9.31
CA HIS A 250 -5.79 -12.45 -8.78
C HIS A 250 -6.51 -13.78 -9.09
N ALA A 251 -7.84 -13.81 -9.09
CA ALA A 251 -8.61 -15.00 -9.46
C ALA A 251 -8.44 -15.39 -10.94
N GLY A 252 -8.39 -14.43 -11.87
CA GLY A 252 -8.18 -14.69 -13.30
C GLY A 252 -6.73 -15.03 -13.67
N PHE A 253 -5.75 -14.57 -12.89
CA PHE A 253 -4.33 -14.97 -13.08
C PHE A 253 -4.08 -16.43 -12.68
N LEU A 254 -4.82 -16.94 -11.68
CA LEU A 254 -4.76 -18.35 -11.27
C LEU A 254 -5.41 -19.31 -12.29
N GLU A 255 -6.17 -18.79 -13.26
CA GLU A 255 -6.66 -19.57 -14.40
C GLU A 255 -5.53 -19.76 -15.41
N GLY A 256 -4.59 -20.65 -15.06
CA GLY A 256 -3.62 -21.18 -16.02
C GLY A 256 -4.37 -21.81 -17.19
N PHE A 257 -3.80 -21.69 -18.39
CA PHE A 257 -4.29 -22.40 -19.57
C PHE A 257 -3.15 -23.16 -20.23
N VAL A 258 -3.54 -24.18 -20.99
CA VAL A 258 -2.62 -24.95 -21.82
C VAL A 258 -3.14 -24.88 -23.25
N VAL A 259 -2.26 -24.58 -24.20
CA VAL A 259 -2.60 -24.56 -25.61
C VAL A 259 -1.61 -25.37 -26.44
N VAL A 260 -2.06 -25.80 -27.61
CA VAL A 260 -1.19 -26.40 -28.62
C VAL A 260 -0.40 -25.29 -29.30
N GLY A 261 0.91 -25.23 -29.04
CA GLY A 261 1.84 -24.32 -29.69
C GLY A 261 2.21 -24.77 -31.10
N GLN A 262 2.34 -26.08 -31.30
CA GLN A 262 2.57 -26.75 -32.59
C GLN A 262 1.90 -28.13 -32.59
N ALA A 263 1.33 -28.52 -33.72
CA ALA A 263 0.61 -29.79 -33.89
C ALA A 263 1.24 -30.65 -34.98
N ALA A 264 0.95 -31.96 -34.96
CA ALA A 264 1.33 -32.92 -36.00
C ALA A 264 2.84 -32.97 -36.30
N ILE A 265 3.68 -32.77 -35.29
CA ILE A 265 5.13 -32.89 -35.41
C ILE A 265 5.46 -34.38 -35.67
N THR A 266 6.20 -34.67 -36.73
CA THR A 266 6.64 -36.06 -36.98
C THR A 266 7.76 -36.41 -36.02
N LEU A 267 7.61 -37.53 -35.31
CA LEU A 267 8.59 -38.05 -34.35
C LEU A 267 9.33 -39.24 -34.94
N PHE A 268 10.63 -39.32 -34.67
CA PHE A 268 11.53 -40.33 -35.20
C PHE A 268 12.26 -41.06 -34.07
N ALA A 269 12.53 -42.35 -34.27
CA ALA A 269 13.23 -43.21 -33.30
C ALA A 269 14.76 -43.08 -33.38
N ASP A 270 15.28 -42.36 -34.38
CA ASP A 270 16.70 -42.15 -34.65
C ASP A 270 17.05 -40.67 -34.83
N GLU A 271 18.31 -40.34 -34.57
CA GLU A 271 18.84 -38.97 -34.63
C GLU A 271 18.84 -38.39 -36.04
N ASP A 272 18.97 -39.21 -37.08
CA ASP A 272 18.97 -38.75 -38.49
C ASP A 272 17.55 -38.49 -39.04
N CYS A 273 16.52 -38.74 -38.22
CA CYS A 273 15.10 -38.62 -38.55
C CYS A 273 14.70 -39.42 -39.80
N GLN A 274 15.07 -40.72 -39.82
CA GLN A 274 14.77 -41.64 -40.94
C GLN A 274 13.66 -42.66 -40.60
N GLN A 275 13.48 -43.01 -39.33
CA GLN A 275 12.54 -44.02 -38.84
C GLN A 275 11.41 -43.37 -38.06
N PRO A 276 10.29 -43.00 -38.71
CA PRO A 276 9.16 -42.39 -38.02
C PRO A 276 8.52 -43.37 -37.02
N ILE A 277 8.06 -42.84 -35.89
CA ILE A 277 7.36 -43.60 -34.86
C ILE A 277 5.88 -43.71 -35.24
N GLU A 278 5.45 -44.91 -35.63
CA GLU A 278 4.08 -45.11 -36.12
C GLU A 278 3.00 -44.93 -35.04
N GLY A 279 1.88 -44.34 -35.46
CA GLY A 279 0.69 -44.17 -34.63
C GLY A 279 0.85 -43.19 -33.46
N ILE A 280 1.91 -42.39 -33.47
CA ILE A 280 2.19 -41.30 -32.52
C ILE A 280 2.51 -40.03 -33.32
N GLN A 281 2.08 -38.88 -32.82
CA GLN A 281 2.50 -37.56 -33.31
C GLN A 281 3.13 -36.77 -32.16
N GLY A 282 3.98 -35.79 -32.45
CA GLY A 282 4.45 -34.82 -31.48
C GLY A 282 3.52 -33.62 -31.44
N VAL A 283 3.25 -33.12 -30.23
CA VAL A 283 2.50 -31.88 -30.00
C VAL A 283 3.31 -31.02 -29.05
N ARG A 284 3.57 -29.77 -29.40
CA ARG A 284 4.18 -28.80 -28.48
C ARG A 284 3.08 -28.20 -27.61
N ILE A 285 3.21 -28.41 -26.31
CA ILE A 285 2.22 -27.98 -25.32
C ILE A 285 2.76 -26.73 -24.63
N ASP A 286 2.19 -25.56 -24.93
CA ASP A 286 2.60 -24.28 -24.37
C ASP A 286 1.72 -23.94 -23.15
N HIS A 287 2.34 -23.36 -22.12
CA HIS A 287 1.69 -23.02 -20.86
C HIS A 287 1.50 -21.51 -20.76
N GLY A 288 0.31 -21.05 -20.40
CA GLY A 288 0.04 -19.63 -20.27
C GLY A 288 -0.80 -19.29 -19.05
N HIS A 289 -0.82 -18.00 -18.75
CA HIS A 289 -1.69 -17.37 -17.77
C HIS A 289 -2.53 -16.31 -18.48
N ALA A 290 -3.78 -16.13 -18.07
CA ALA A 290 -4.63 -15.11 -18.66
C ALA A 290 -3.92 -13.74 -18.67
N GLY A 291 -3.90 -13.08 -19.83
CA GLY A 291 -3.24 -11.78 -20.02
C GLY A 291 -1.77 -11.83 -20.44
N TYR A 292 -1.15 -13.02 -20.51
CA TYR A 292 0.23 -13.20 -20.97
C TYR A 292 0.31 -14.13 -22.19
N ALA A 293 1.33 -13.92 -23.02
CA ALA A 293 1.68 -14.88 -24.06
C ALA A 293 2.05 -16.22 -23.42
N ALA A 294 1.66 -17.32 -24.05
CA ALA A 294 2.05 -18.64 -23.58
C ALA A 294 3.57 -18.81 -23.71
N GLU A 295 4.19 -19.38 -22.68
CA GLU A 295 5.58 -19.78 -22.72
C GLU A 295 5.72 -21.05 -23.55
N THR A 296 6.72 -21.07 -24.43
CA THR A 296 7.01 -22.23 -25.27
C THR A 296 7.33 -23.43 -24.41
N GLY A 297 6.50 -24.47 -24.52
CA GLY A 297 6.70 -25.69 -23.76
C GLY A 297 7.42 -26.76 -24.59
N ARG A 298 7.22 -28.02 -24.19
CA ARG A 298 7.96 -29.16 -24.75
C ARG A 298 7.12 -29.93 -25.75
N VAL A 299 7.79 -30.54 -26.73
CA VAL A 299 7.17 -31.54 -27.60
C VAL A 299 6.89 -32.80 -26.79
N THR A 300 5.63 -33.21 -26.77
CA THR A 300 5.12 -34.37 -26.03
C THR A 300 4.57 -35.39 -27.04
N PRO A 301 4.80 -36.70 -26.88
CA PRO A 301 4.16 -37.69 -27.76
C PRO A 301 2.67 -37.71 -27.47
N ALA A 302 1.85 -37.63 -28.50
CA ALA A 302 0.40 -37.63 -28.44
C ALA A 302 -0.17 -38.68 -29.40
N CYS A 303 -1.38 -39.15 -29.10
CA CYS A 303 -2.05 -40.12 -29.96
C CYS A 303 -2.31 -39.53 -31.35
N ALA A 304 -1.90 -40.25 -32.41
CA ALA A 304 -2.10 -39.81 -33.79
C ALA A 304 -3.58 -39.79 -34.23
N SER A 305 -4.48 -40.48 -33.50
CA SER A 305 -5.92 -40.47 -33.80
C SER A 305 -6.66 -39.22 -33.31
N ILE A 306 -6.02 -38.40 -32.48
CA ILE A 306 -6.59 -37.15 -31.98
C ILE A 306 -6.09 -36.00 -32.84
N ALA A 307 -7.00 -35.24 -33.43
CA ALA A 307 -6.63 -34.06 -34.20
C ALA A 307 -6.35 -32.88 -33.26
N TYR A 308 -5.10 -32.39 -33.27
CA TYR A 308 -4.69 -31.17 -32.60
C TYR A 308 -4.44 -30.07 -33.64
N ARG A 309 -4.78 -28.84 -33.31
CA ARG A 309 -4.52 -27.65 -34.12
C ARG A 309 -3.82 -26.60 -33.27
N VAL A 310 -2.97 -25.79 -33.88
CA VAL A 310 -2.32 -24.67 -33.20
C VAL A 310 -3.38 -23.74 -32.63
N GLY A 311 -3.27 -23.43 -31.33
CA GLY A 311 -4.23 -22.64 -30.57
C GLY A 311 -5.34 -23.43 -29.88
N ASP A 312 -5.46 -24.74 -30.12
CA ASP A 312 -6.42 -25.59 -29.39
C ASP A 312 -6.13 -25.54 -27.88
N ARG A 313 -7.17 -25.34 -27.07
CA ARG A 313 -7.05 -25.41 -25.60
C ARG A 313 -7.03 -26.86 -25.14
N LEU A 314 -6.16 -27.17 -24.19
CA LEU A 314 -6.01 -28.49 -23.59
C LEU A 314 -6.36 -28.46 -22.08
N PRO A 315 -6.76 -29.59 -21.49
CA PRO A 315 -6.90 -29.71 -20.03
C PRO A 315 -5.55 -29.50 -19.32
N LEU A 316 -5.54 -28.69 -18.23
CA LEU A 316 -4.34 -28.33 -17.46
C LEU A 316 -3.49 -29.53 -16.98
N GLY A 317 -4.13 -30.67 -16.70
CA GLY A 317 -3.48 -31.88 -16.22
C GLY A 317 -3.71 -33.10 -17.10
N GLY A 318 -3.92 -32.89 -18.42
CA GLY A 318 -4.43 -33.89 -19.36
C GLY A 318 -3.89 -35.32 -19.22
N GLU A 319 -4.70 -36.26 -19.67
CA GLU A 319 -4.49 -37.70 -19.49
C GLU A 319 -3.40 -38.25 -20.40
N HIS A 320 -2.68 -39.23 -19.86
CA HIS A 320 -1.64 -39.96 -20.57
C HIS A 320 -1.91 -41.46 -20.48
N ASP A 321 -1.74 -42.16 -21.60
CA ASP A 321 -1.80 -43.61 -21.65
C ASP A 321 -0.52 -44.19 -21.00
N LYS A 322 -0.69 -44.71 -19.78
CA LYS A 322 0.39 -45.31 -18.99
C LYS A 322 0.89 -46.64 -19.55
N THR A 323 0.11 -47.29 -20.44
CA THR A 323 0.46 -48.57 -21.05
C THR A 323 1.33 -48.38 -22.30
N ARG A 324 1.25 -47.21 -22.94
CA ARG A 324 2.00 -46.88 -24.15
C ARG A 324 3.16 -45.95 -23.83
N LYS A 325 4.38 -46.50 -23.89
CA LYS A 325 5.63 -45.77 -23.67
C LYS A 325 6.37 -45.63 -24.99
N VAL A 326 6.82 -44.42 -25.28
CA VAL A 326 7.69 -44.13 -26.42
C VAL A 326 9.11 -43.98 -25.90
N GLY A 327 10.07 -44.72 -26.47
CA GLY A 327 11.50 -44.57 -26.18
C GLY A 327 12.04 -43.20 -26.63
N PRO A 328 13.36 -42.96 -26.60
CA PRO A 328 13.93 -41.67 -27.01
C PRO A 328 13.47 -41.30 -28.42
N ALA A 329 13.19 -40.02 -28.64
CA ALA A 329 12.66 -39.56 -29.92
C ALA A 329 13.27 -38.22 -30.36
N TRP A 330 13.37 -38.06 -31.67
CA TRP A 330 13.86 -36.87 -32.35
C TRP A 330 12.79 -36.30 -33.28
N PHE A 331 12.90 -35.02 -33.60
CA PHE A 331 12.03 -34.35 -34.55
C PHE A 331 12.83 -33.29 -35.32
N ARG A 332 12.30 -32.88 -36.47
CA ARG A 332 12.77 -31.68 -37.15
C ARG A 332 11.90 -30.52 -36.68
N ASP A 333 12.52 -29.54 -36.03
CA ASP A 333 11.82 -28.36 -35.56
C ASP A 333 11.17 -27.63 -36.74
N PRO A 334 9.84 -27.41 -36.73
CA PRO A 334 9.14 -26.81 -37.87
C PRO A 334 9.52 -25.36 -38.14
N ASP A 335 9.99 -24.63 -37.12
CA ASP A 335 10.30 -23.21 -37.20
C ASP A 335 11.75 -22.99 -37.69
N THR A 336 12.68 -23.85 -37.28
CA THR A 336 14.12 -23.70 -37.57
C THR A 336 14.68 -24.73 -38.55
N GLY A 337 13.99 -25.85 -38.75
CA GLY A 337 14.46 -26.99 -39.55
C GLY A 337 15.58 -27.81 -38.89
N ALA A 338 16.01 -27.45 -37.68
CA ALA A 338 17.03 -28.17 -36.93
C ALA A 338 16.51 -29.54 -36.48
N ILE A 339 17.40 -30.54 -36.44
CA ILE A 339 17.10 -31.80 -35.79
C ILE A 339 17.28 -31.61 -34.29
N GLU A 340 16.22 -31.85 -33.54
CA GLU A 340 16.20 -31.74 -32.10
C GLU A 340 15.72 -33.04 -31.46
N ARG A 341 16.23 -33.32 -30.27
CA ARG A 341 15.74 -34.46 -29.49
C ARG A 341 14.59 -34.02 -28.59
N ALA A 342 13.45 -34.71 -28.70
CA ALA A 342 12.25 -34.41 -27.93
C ALA A 342 12.38 -34.84 -26.45
N TRP A 343 12.94 -36.03 -26.18
CA TRP A 343 13.22 -36.50 -24.80
C TRP A 343 14.32 -37.58 -24.76
N TRP A 344 14.86 -37.83 -23.56
CA TRP A 344 16.07 -38.65 -23.35
C TRP A 344 15.84 -40.14 -23.05
N SER A 345 14.68 -40.51 -22.51
CA SER A 345 14.44 -41.88 -22.02
C SER A 345 13.12 -42.44 -22.55
N SER A 346 12.06 -42.41 -21.74
CA SER A 346 10.74 -42.83 -22.15
C SER A 346 9.72 -41.77 -21.78
N SER A 347 8.77 -41.51 -22.66
CA SER A 347 7.65 -40.61 -22.41
C SER A 347 6.31 -41.35 -22.58
N LEU A 348 5.31 -40.92 -21.82
CA LEU A 348 3.93 -41.45 -21.91
C LEU A 348 3.18 -40.72 -23.01
N VAL A 349 2.30 -41.43 -23.70
CA VAL A 349 1.52 -40.85 -24.81
C VAL A 349 0.35 -40.04 -24.25
N TYR A 350 0.28 -38.76 -24.61
CA TYR A 350 -0.82 -37.86 -24.30
C TYR A 350 -2.08 -38.25 -25.10
N VAL A 351 -3.22 -38.37 -24.41
CA VAL A 351 -4.48 -38.89 -24.98
C VAL A 351 -5.70 -37.99 -24.70
N SER A 352 -5.52 -36.81 -24.10
CA SER A 352 -6.64 -35.89 -23.92
C SER A 352 -6.98 -35.13 -25.21
N PRO A 353 -8.25 -35.12 -25.65
CA PRO A 353 -8.67 -34.30 -26.77
C PRO A 353 -8.65 -32.80 -26.41
N PRO A 354 -8.57 -31.90 -27.41
CA PRO A 354 -8.84 -30.48 -27.23
C PRO A 354 -10.17 -30.21 -26.52
N LEU A 355 -10.17 -29.19 -25.66
CA LEU A 355 -11.39 -28.66 -25.04
C LEU A 355 -12.27 -28.05 -26.12
N VAL A 356 -13.57 -28.34 -26.06
CA VAL A 356 -14.56 -27.71 -26.95
C VAL A 356 -14.60 -26.21 -26.61
N PRO A 357 -14.49 -25.30 -27.61
CA PRO A 357 -14.67 -23.88 -27.36
C PRO A 357 -16.05 -23.66 -26.74
N GLU A 358 -16.10 -23.09 -25.53
CA GLU A 358 -17.39 -22.63 -24.99
C GLU A 358 -17.95 -21.62 -25.98
N ALA A 359 -19.15 -21.91 -26.50
CA ALA A 359 -19.87 -20.97 -27.34
C ALA A 359 -20.01 -19.68 -26.55
N ILE A 360 -19.36 -18.61 -27.03
CA ILE A 360 -19.48 -17.27 -26.48
C ILE A 360 -20.98 -16.96 -26.46
N LYS A 361 -21.60 -17.04 -25.26
CA LYS A 361 -22.91 -16.46 -25.05
C LYS A 361 -22.70 -14.95 -25.17
N GLY A 362 -23.10 -14.42 -26.33
CA GLY A 362 -23.03 -13.00 -26.64
C GLY A 362 -23.92 -12.15 -25.77
#